data_AF-A0A3B8T8U7-F1
#
_entry.id   AF-A0A3B8T8U7-F1
#
_cell.length_a   1.000
_cell.length_b   1.000
_cell.length_c   1.000
_cell.angle_alpha   90.00
_cell.angle_beta   90.00
_cell.angle_gamma   90.00
#
_symmetry.space_group_name_H-M   'P 1'
#
loop_
_entity.id
_entity.type
_entity.pdbx_description
1 polymer ?
#
loop_
_entity_poly.entity_id
_entity_poly.type
_entity_poly.pdbx_seq_one_letter_code
_entity_poly.pdbx_strand_id
1 'polypeptide(L)' 'KDTRRVDMQFGIGYGDDLLKAKKVLESMLDDDPRVLKDPGYKVAVGELADSSVNFIVRPWVKSSDY' A
#
# COMPACT_ATOMS: atom_id res chain seq x y z
N LYS A 1 -6.98 15.51 -14.44
CA LYS A 1 -6.51 15.31 -13.06
C LYS A 1 -5.07 14.84 -13.14
N ASP A 2 -4.16 15.57 -12.53
CA ASP A 2 -2.71 15.37 -12.71
C ASP A 2 -2.16 14.21 -11.87
N THR A 3 -2.94 13.75 -10.89
CA THR A 3 -2.61 12.63 -10.02
C THR A 3 -3.68 11.53 -10.09
N ARG A 4 -3.23 10.28 -9.92
CA ARG A 4 -4.07 9.08 -9.87
C ARG A 4 -3.75 8.28 -8.62
N ARG A 5 -4.79 7.86 -7.89
CA ARG A 5 -4.65 6.91 -6.79
C ARG A 5 -4.69 5.50 -7.33
N VAL A 6 -3.73 4.68 -6.94
CA VAL A 6 -3.69 3.25 -7.29
C VAL A 6 -4.17 2.47 -6.08
N ASP A 7 -5.31 1.81 -6.18
CA ASP A 7 -5.86 1.02 -5.08
C ASP A 7 -5.40 -0.44 -5.22
N MET A 8 -4.56 -0.90 -4.28
CA MET A 8 -4.02 -2.26 -4.23
C MET A 8 -4.41 -2.97 -2.94
N GLN A 9 -4.50 -4.29 -3.00
CA GLN A 9 -4.81 -5.14 -1.86
C GLN A 9 -3.79 -6.28 -1.75
N PHE A 10 -3.23 -6.48 -0.56
CA PHE A 10 -2.24 -7.53 -0.29
C PHE A 10 -2.70 -8.37 0.91
N GLY A 11 -2.93 -9.66 0.70
CA GLY A 11 -3.23 -10.60 1.78
C GLY A 11 -1.96 -11.18 2.38
N ILE A 12 -1.85 -11.22 3.70
CA ILE A 12 -0.81 -11.98 4.41
C ILE A 12 -1.45 -13.03 5.34
N GLY A 13 -0.72 -14.09 5.67
CA GLY A 13 -1.23 -15.13 6.55
C GLY A 13 -1.37 -14.64 7.99
N TYR A 14 -2.29 -15.24 8.76
CA TYR A 14 -2.47 -14.91 10.18
C TYR A 14 -1.24 -15.19 11.06
N GLY A 15 -0.34 -16.09 10.61
CA GLY A 15 0.92 -16.37 11.31
C GLY A 15 2.04 -15.39 10.98
N ASP A 16 1.84 -14.48 10.03
CA ASP A 16 2.85 -13.52 9.62
C ASP A 16 2.85 -12.27 10.51
N ASP A 17 4.01 -11.63 10.63
CA ASP A 17 4.16 -10.38 11.37
C ASP A 17 3.56 -9.20 10.58
N LEU A 18 2.37 -8.77 11.00
CA LEU A 18 1.62 -7.63 10.45
C LEU A 18 2.43 -6.31 10.47
N LEU A 19 3.20 -6.08 11.54
CA LEU A 19 4.02 -4.87 11.69
C LEU A 19 5.18 -4.91 10.71
N LYS A 20 5.82 -6.07 10.56
CA LYS A 20 6.87 -6.27 9.55
C LYS A 20 6.33 -6.12 8.14
N ALA A 21 5.20 -6.74 7.83
CA ALA A 21 4.55 -6.62 6.52
C ALA A 21 4.23 -5.17 6.17
N LYS A 22 3.63 -4.42 7.11
CA LYS A 22 3.37 -3.00 6.94
C LYS A 22 4.65 -2.21 6.67
N LYS A 23 5.70 -2.39 7.48
CA LYS A 23 6.98 -1.69 7.31
C LYS A 23 7.64 -1.97 5.96
N VAL A 24 7.58 -3.22 5.48
CA VAL A 24 8.10 -3.59 4.16
C VAL A 24 7.31 -2.85 3.07
N LEU A 25 5.99 -2.84 3.13
CA LEU A 25 5.16 -2.12 2.16
C LEU A 25 5.44 -0.61 2.19
N GLU A 26 5.58 0.00 3.36
CA GLU A 26 5.92 1.42 3.50
C GLU A 26 7.31 1.72 2.92
N SER A 27 8.33 0.91 3.24
CA SER A 27 9.68 1.05 2.69
C SER A 27 9.71 0.94 1.17
N MET A 28 8.97 -0.01 0.59
CA MET A 28 8.89 -0.17 -0.86
C MET A 28 8.25 1.06 -1.54
N LEU A 29 7.27 1.70 -0.90
CA LEU A 29 6.62 2.91 -1.40
C LEU A 29 7.49 4.15 -1.22
N ASP A 30 8.25 4.22 -0.12
CA ASP A 30 9.22 5.30 0.12
C ASP A 30 10.37 5.28 -0.88
N ASP A 31 10.80 4.08 -1.29
CA ASP A 31 11.87 3.87 -2.28
C ASP A 31 11.41 4.06 -3.73
N ASP A 32 10.10 4.09 -4.00
CA ASP A 32 9.56 4.30 -5.35
C ASP A 32 9.44 5.81 -5.69
N PRO A 33 10.26 6.35 -6.61
CA PRO A 33 10.25 7.76 -6.95
C PRO A 33 8.97 8.23 -7.65
N ARG A 34 8.11 7.31 -8.13
CA ARG A 34 6.84 7.64 -8.78
C ARG A 34 5.75 7.95 -7.75
N VAL A 35 5.91 7.48 -6.52
CA VAL A 35 4.95 7.69 -5.45
C VAL A 35 5.08 9.13 -4.94
N LEU A 36 3.95 9.84 -4.98
CA LEU A 36 3.87 11.20 -4.49
C LEU A 36 3.94 11.22 -2.96
N LYS A 37 4.65 12.21 -2.42
CA LYS A 37 4.70 12.49 -0.97
C LYS A 37 3.50 13.30 -0.50
N ASP A 38 2.90 14.08 -1.40
CA ASP A 38 1.67 14.83 -1.18
C ASP A 38 0.80 14.85 -2.46
N PRO A 39 -0.41 14.26 -2.44
CA PRO A 39 -0.96 13.43 -1.36
C PRO A 39 -0.13 12.14 -1.20
N GLY A 40 0.33 11.85 0.01
CA GLY A 40 1.13 10.65 0.32
C GLY A 40 0.37 9.34 0.16
N TYR A 41 1.06 8.21 0.28
CA TYR A 41 0.42 6.89 0.25
C TYR A 41 -0.31 6.55 1.56
N LYS A 42 -1.22 5.59 1.49
CA LYS A 42 -1.86 4.98 2.67
C LYS A 42 -1.63 3.47 2.69
N VAL A 43 -1.05 2.95 3.77
CA VAL A 43 -0.99 1.52 4.07
C VAL A 43 -1.80 1.24 5.34
N ALA A 44 -2.83 0.41 5.25
CA ALA A 44 -3.68 0.06 6.38
C ALA A 44 -4.22 -1.36 6.27
N VAL A 45 -4.56 -1.98 7.40
CA VAL A 45 -5.36 -3.21 7.39
C VAL A 45 -6.77 -2.85 6.94
N GLY A 46 -7.23 -3.50 5.86
CA GLY A 46 -8.57 -3.30 5.30
C GLY A 46 -9.58 -4.32 5.80
N GLU A 47 -9.20 -5.59 5.82
CA GLU A 47 -10.12 -6.69 6.11
C GLU A 47 -9.38 -7.86 6.77
N LEU A 48 -10.07 -8.55 7.67
CA LEU A 48 -9.66 -9.83 8.24
C LEU A 48 -10.49 -10.92 7.55
N ALA A 49 -9.89 -11.63 6.59
CA ALA A 49 -10.54 -12.69 5.82
C ALA A 49 -10.38 -14.05 6.52
N ASP A 50 -11.03 -15.11 6.02
CA ASP A 50 -11.09 -16.41 6.70
C ASP A 50 -9.72 -17.04 7.00
N SER A 51 -8.69 -16.76 6.19
CA SER A 51 -7.33 -17.29 6.37
C SER A 51 -6.22 -16.25 6.20
N SER A 52 -6.56 -14.96 6.08
CA SER A 52 -5.57 -13.91 5.82
C SER A 52 -5.99 -12.56 6.37
N VAL A 53 -5.01 -11.69 6.60
CA VAL A 53 -5.22 -10.26 6.83
C VAL A 53 -4.92 -9.50 5.55
N ASN A 54 -5.92 -8.77 5.04
CA ASN A 54 -5.81 -8.01 3.80
C ASN A 54 -5.43 -6.57 4.11
N PHE A 55 -4.24 -6.15 3.66
CA PHE A 55 -3.81 -4.77 3.63
C PHE A 55 -4.36 -4.05 2.42
N ILE A 56 -4.81 -2.82 2.61
CA ILE A 56 -5.06 -1.85 1.55
C ILE A 56 -3.84 -0.93 1.42
N VAL A 57 -3.35 -0.80 0.20
CA VAL A 57 -2.21 0.04 -0.15
C VAL A 57 -2.65 1.00 -1.23
N ARG A 58 -2.59 2.29 -0.94
CA ARG A 58 -3.14 3.36 -1.80
C ARG A 58 -2.13 4.48 -2.01
N PRO A 59 -1.11 4.29 -2.86
CA PRO A 59 -0.25 5.38 -3.30
C PRO A 59 -0.95 6.29 -4.29
N TRP A 60 -0.45 7.53 -4.34
CA TRP A 60 -0.75 8.45 -5.42
C TRP A 60 0.46 8.56 -6.34
N VAL A 61 0.20 8.57 -7.63
CA VAL A 61 1.20 8.75 -8.68
C VAL A 61 0.75 9.85 -9.62
N LYS A 62 1.66 10.39 -10.44
CA LYS A 62 1.24 11.25 -11.55
C LYS A 62 0.47 10.43 -12.57
N SER A 63 -0.55 11.02 -13.18
CA SER A 63 -1.34 10.35 -14.21
C SER A 63 -0.50 9.98 -15.45
N SER A 64 0.68 10.59 -15.64
CA SER A 64 1.65 10.27 -16.70
C SER A 64 2.46 9.00 -16.44
N ASP A 65 2.59 8.60 -15.17
CA ASP A 65 3.47 7.51 -14.72
C ASP A 65 2.69 6.20 -14.51
N TYR A 66 1.38 6.22 -14.81
CA TYR A 66 0.47 5.08 -14.79
C TYR A 66 0.26 4.55 -16.21
#